data_AF-A0A074VNS6-F1
#
_entry.id   AF-A0A074VNS6-F1
#
_cell.length_a   1.000
_cell.length_b   1.000
_cell.length_c   1.000
_cell.angle_alpha   90.00
_cell.angle_beta   90.00
_cell.angle_gamma   90.00
#
_symmetry.space_group_name_H-M   'P 1'
#
loop_
_entity.id
_entity.type
_entity.pdbx_description
1 polymer ?
#
loop_
_entity_poly.entity_id
_entity_poly.type
_entity_poly.pdbx_seq_one_letter_code
_entity_poly.pdbx_strand_id
1 'polypeptide(L)'
;MLSKRERLELAEQHRRFKIYPNGSGEENLIRDFVRHIPYNSEKKAFSDKTGREAFELFQYTFSLPHEPNKTYTVMWDYQIGLVRITPFFKACNYPKTQPNKVLSLNSGLRELSFSITGGAIAAQGYWMPYGCARAV
;
A
#
# COMPACT_ATOMS: atom_id res chain seq x y z
N MET A 1 3.93 4.05 -22.66
CA MET A 1 2.52 3.62 -22.54
C MET A 1 2.45 2.10 -22.66
N LEU A 2 1.50 1.44 -22.00
CA LEU A 2 1.29 -0.02 -22.12
C LEU A 2 0.80 -0.40 -23.52
N SER A 3 1.29 -1.51 -24.06
CA SER A 3 0.80 -2.17 -25.28
C SER A 3 -0.63 -2.70 -25.09
N LYS A 4 -1.30 -3.05 -26.21
CA LYS A 4 -2.64 -3.65 -26.18
C LYS A 4 -2.66 -4.96 -25.36
N ARG A 5 -1.63 -5.79 -25.52
CA ARG A 5 -1.49 -7.06 -24.79
C ARG A 5 -1.37 -6.82 -23.28
N GLU A 6 -0.49 -5.91 -22.87
CA GLU A 6 -0.31 -5.58 -21.45
C GLU A 6 -1.58 -5.02 -20.81
N ARG A 7 -2.38 -4.23 -21.55
CA ARG A 7 -3.67 -3.74 -21.04
C ARG A 7 -4.68 -4.86 -20.83
N LEU A 8 -4.75 -5.83 -21.74
CA LEU A 8 -5.64 -6.99 -21.61
C LEU A 8 -5.21 -7.87 -20.43
N GLU A 9 -3.91 -8.10 -20.28
CA GLU A 9 -3.35 -8.86 -19.16
C GLU A 9 -3.64 -8.16 -17.83
N LEU A 10 -3.41 -6.84 -17.73
CA LEU A 10 -3.72 -6.06 -16.55
C LEU A 10 -5.20 -6.12 -16.18
N ALA A 11 -6.10 -5.97 -17.16
CA ALA A 11 -7.53 -6.08 -16.94
C ALA A 11 -7.94 -7.48 -16.44
N GLU A 12 -7.29 -8.54 -16.94
CA GLU A 12 -7.51 -9.90 -16.46
C GLU A 12 -7.06 -10.08 -15.01
N GLN A 13 -5.88 -9.56 -14.64
CA GLN A 13 -5.43 -9.59 -13.25
C GLN A 13 -6.35 -8.78 -12.34
N HIS A 14 -6.82 -7.61 -12.78
CA HIS A 14 -7.79 -6.80 -12.02
C HIS A 14 -9.07 -7.58 -11.72
N ARG A 15 -9.60 -8.33 -12.71
CA ARG A 15 -10.76 -9.21 -12.50
C ARG A 15 -10.44 -10.37 -11.57
N ARG A 16 -9.34 -11.08 -11.82
CA ARG A 16 -8.89 -12.24 -11.02
C ARG A 16 -8.75 -11.90 -9.54
N PHE A 17 -8.16 -10.74 -9.24
CA PHE A 17 -7.92 -10.29 -7.86
C PHE A 17 -9.01 -9.36 -7.31
N LYS A 18 -10.13 -9.19 -8.02
CA LYS A 18 -11.24 -8.31 -7.62
C LYS A 18 -10.75 -6.93 -7.16
N ILE A 19 -9.85 -6.34 -7.95
CA ILE A 19 -9.29 -5.02 -7.65
C ILE A 19 -10.43 -4.00 -7.61
N TYR A 20 -10.42 -3.12 -6.62
CA TYR A 20 -11.39 -2.02 -6.54
C TYR A 20 -10.78 -0.79 -5.85
N PRO A 21 -10.89 0.41 -6.42
CA PRO A 21 -11.34 0.70 -7.78
C PRO A 21 -10.44 0.07 -8.85
N ASN A 22 -11.02 -0.43 -9.94
CA ASN A 22 -10.29 -1.14 -11.01
C ASN A 22 -9.98 -0.27 -12.23
N GLY A 23 -10.47 0.98 -12.28
CA GLY A 23 -10.31 1.89 -13.42
C GLY A 23 -11.18 1.55 -14.63
N SER A 24 -12.19 0.68 -14.50
CA SER A 24 -13.10 0.36 -15.61
C SER A 24 -14.21 1.41 -15.73
N GLY A 25 -14.21 2.17 -16.82
CA GLY A 25 -15.20 3.22 -17.08
C GLY A 25 -14.78 4.59 -16.52
N GLU A 26 -15.74 5.53 -16.51
CA GLU A 26 -15.54 6.87 -15.93
C GLU A 26 -15.77 6.91 -14.41
N GLU A 27 -16.48 5.91 -13.91
CA GLU A 27 -16.68 5.63 -12.49
C GLU A 27 -15.68 4.54 -12.08
N ASN A 28 -15.15 4.55 -10.85
CA ASN A 28 -14.07 3.68 -10.36
C ASN A 28 -12.64 4.07 -10.76
N LEU A 29 -12.33 5.37 -10.84
CA LEU A 29 -10.95 5.82 -10.97
C LEU A 29 -10.32 5.93 -9.58
N ILE A 30 -9.08 5.49 -9.42
CA ILE A 30 -8.38 5.54 -8.12
C ILE A 30 -8.29 6.95 -7.53
N ARG A 31 -8.28 7.98 -8.40
CA ARG A 31 -8.26 9.40 -8.01
C ARG A 31 -9.52 9.82 -7.25
N ASP A 32 -10.61 9.06 -7.34
CA ASP A 32 -11.86 9.34 -6.63
C ASP A 32 -11.89 8.69 -5.24
N PHE A 33 -10.87 7.87 -4.91
CA PHE A 33 -10.75 7.12 -3.65
C PHE A 33 -9.61 7.69 -2.79
N VAL A 34 -9.63 9.02 -2.64
CA VAL A 34 -8.71 9.75 -1.77
C VAL A 34 -9.12 9.60 -0.31
N ARG A 35 -8.11 9.51 0.57
CA ARG A 35 -8.28 9.42 2.02
C ARG A 35 -7.28 10.36 2.68
N HIS A 36 -7.78 11.17 3.61
CA HIS A 36 -6.96 11.88 4.58
C HIS A 36 -6.94 11.08 5.88
N ILE A 37 -5.75 10.81 6.43
CA ILE A 37 -5.60 10.12 7.71
C ILE A 37 -4.65 10.91 8.62
N PRO A 38 -5.14 11.49 9.73
CA PRO A 38 -4.29 12.14 10.72
C PRO A 38 -3.24 11.19 11.30
N TYR A 39 -2.02 11.68 11.47
CA TYR A 39 -0.91 10.95 12.07
C TYR A 39 -0.87 11.19 13.58
N ASN A 40 -1.60 10.35 14.32
CA ASN A 40 -1.60 10.37 15.79
C ASN A 40 -0.82 9.18 16.35
N SER A 41 0.48 9.09 16.02
CA SER A 41 1.37 8.05 16.56
C SER A 41 2.17 8.59 17.73
N GLU A 42 2.41 7.74 18.73
CA GLU A 42 3.35 8.03 19.82
C GLU A 42 4.78 8.20 19.31
N LYS A 43 5.12 7.51 18.21
CA LYS A 43 6.40 7.69 17.53
C LYS A 43 6.28 8.91 16.63
N LYS A 44 7.24 9.83 16.71
CA LYS A 44 7.26 11.04 15.87
C LYS A 44 8.06 10.90 14.58
N ALA A 45 8.74 9.77 14.37
CA ALA A 45 9.67 9.57 13.27
C ALA A 45 9.11 9.87 11.86
N PHE A 46 7.80 9.71 11.61
CA PHE A 46 7.20 10.14 10.35
C PHE A 46 7.09 11.67 10.26
N SER A 47 6.51 12.31 11.27
CA SER A 47 6.41 13.78 11.34
C SER A 47 7.80 14.42 11.31
N ASP A 48 8.74 13.96 12.15
CA ASP A 48 10.10 14.52 12.24
C ASP A 48 10.85 14.49 10.91
N LYS A 49 10.66 13.43 10.11
CA LYS A 49 11.36 13.25 8.82
C LYS A 49 10.66 13.91 7.63
N THR A 50 9.34 14.07 7.70
CA THR A 50 8.54 14.53 6.56
C THR A 50 7.96 15.92 6.75
N GLY A 51 7.94 16.43 7.99
CA GLY A 51 7.24 17.65 8.40
C GLY A 51 5.71 17.52 8.36
N ARG A 52 5.17 16.30 8.31
CA ARG A 52 3.74 16.05 8.07
C ARG A 52 3.04 15.43 9.27
N GLU A 53 1.84 15.95 9.54
CA GLU A 53 0.95 15.47 10.60
C GLU A 53 -0.20 14.59 10.06
N ALA A 54 -0.21 14.28 8.76
CA ALA A 54 -1.23 13.44 8.14
C ALA A 54 -0.75 12.77 6.84
N PHE A 55 -1.40 11.67 6.52
CA PHE A 55 -1.28 10.98 5.24
C PHE A 55 -2.35 11.46 4.26
N GLU A 56 -1.94 11.64 3.01
CA GLU A 56 -2.82 11.90 1.88
C GLU A 56 -2.70 10.75 0.91
N LEU A 57 -3.75 9.93 0.83
CA LEU A 57 -3.65 8.56 0.33
C LEU A 57 -4.62 8.30 -0.80
N PHE A 58 -4.18 7.51 -1.79
CA PHE A 58 -5.09 6.68 -2.56
C PHE A 58 -5.32 5.35 -1.83
N GLN A 59 -6.53 4.81 -1.96
CA GLN A 59 -6.87 3.51 -1.42
C GLN A 59 -7.44 2.61 -2.51
N TYR A 60 -6.97 1.36 -2.54
CA TYR A 60 -7.63 0.29 -3.29
C TYR A 60 -7.65 -1.01 -2.47
N THR A 61 -8.48 -1.94 -2.91
CA THR A 61 -8.63 -3.26 -2.30
C THR A 61 -8.43 -4.36 -3.32
N PHE A 62 -8.05 -5.54 -2.84
CA PHE A 62 -7.99 -6.76 -3.62
C PHE A 62 -8.33 -7.99 -2.77
N SER A 63 -8.66 -9.09 -3.43
CA SER A 63 -8.91 -10.40 -2.83
C SER A 63 -8.16 -11.48 -3.59
N LEU A 64 -7.78 -12.54 -2.88
CA LEU A 64 -7.12 -13.68 -3.52
C LEU A 64 -8.18 -14.66 -4.06
N PRO A 65 -7.96 -15.28 -5.24
CA PRO A 65 -8.91 -16.26 -5.79
C PRO A 65 -9.21 -17.43 -4.85
N HIS A 66 -8.23 -17.84 -4.05
CA HIS A 66 -8.35 -18.94 -3.09
C HIS A 66 -8.89 -18.50 -1.70
N GLU A 67 -9.02 -17.19 -1.45
CA GLU A 67 -9.59 -16.62 -0.22
C GLU A 67 -10.57 -15.47 -0.55
N PRO A 68 -11.67 -15.74 -1.29
CA PRO A 68 -12.51 -14.70 -1.88
C PRO A 68 -13.27 -13.83 -0.86
N ASN A 69 -13.40 -14.30 0.39
CA ASN A 69 -14.07 -13.58 1.48
C ASN A 69 -13.13 -12.64 2.24
N LYS A 70 -11.83 -12.64 1.90
CA LYS A 70 -10.83 -11.82 2.55
C LYS A 70 -10.41 -10.69 1.62
N THR A 71 -10.46 -9.47 2.15
CA THR A 71 -10.12 -8.25 1.42
C THR A 71 -8.87 -7.64 2.02
N TYR A 72 -7.94 -7.27 1.17
CA TYR A 72 -6.68 -6.61 1.50
C TYR A 72 -6.76 -5.16 1.03
N THR A 73 -6.61 -4.22 1.95
CA THR A 73 -6.63 -2.78 1.64
C THR A 73 -5.21 -2.25 1.49
N VAL A 74 -4.86 -1.77 0.30
CA VAL A 74 -3.59 -1.10 0.04
C VAL A 74 -3.82 0.41 0.09
N MET A 75 -2.85 1.10 0.68
CA MET A 75 -2.83 2.56 0.77
C MET A 75 -1.52 3.06 0.18
N TRP A 76 -1.61 4.14 -0.58
CA TRP A 76 -0.48 4.78 -1.22
C TRP A 76 -0.53 6.28 -0.96
N ASP A 77 0.45 6.80 -0.22
CA ASP A 77 0.66 8.23 -0.04
C ASP A 77 1.16 8.85 -1.33
N TYR A 78 0.30 9.63 -1.98
CA TYR A 78 0.60 10.21 -3.29
C TYR A 78 1.44 11.47 -3.22
N GLN A 79 1.66 12.05 -2.03
CA GLN A 79 2.52 13.23 -1.87
C GLN A 79 4.01 12.85 -1.83
N ILE A 80 4.36 11.77 -1.13
CA ILE A 80 5.77 11.35 -0.95
C ILE A 80 6.07 9.95 -1.48
N GLY A 81 5.08 9.29 -2.09
CA GLY A 81 5.29 8.02 -2.78
C GLY A 81 5.47 6.82 -1.86
N LEU A 82 4.92 6.84 -0.64
CA LEU A 82 4.99 5.70 0.29
C LEU A 82 3.82 4.74 0.11
N VAL A 83 4.10 3.44 0.09
CA VAL A 83 3.09 2.38 -0.01
C VAL A 83 3.09 1.56 1.26
N ARG A 84 1.89 1.30 1.80
CA ARG A 84 1.73 0.37 2.92
C ARG A 84 1.83 -1.07 2.43
N ILE A 85 2.94 -1.73 2.76
CA ILE A 85 3.27 -3.07 2.22
C ILE A 85 2.69 -4.24 3.00
N THR A 86 2.22 -4.01 4.23
CA THR A 86 1.67 -5.07 5.09
C THR A 86 0.58 -5.96 4.43
N PRO A 87 -0.34 -5.43 3.60
CA PRO A 87 -1.31 -6.26 2.89
C PRO A 87 -0.69 -7.28 1.93
N PHE A 88 0.41 -6.95 1.24
CA PHE A 88 1.09 -7.85 0.31
C PHE A 88 1.70 -9.05 1.03
N PHE A 89 2.43 -8.80 2.12
CA PHE A 89 3.01 -9.87 2.93
C PHE A 89 1.95 -10.78 3.53
N LYS A 90 0.82 -10.23 3.98
CA LYS A 90 -0.32 -11.00 4.47
C LYS A 90 -1.00 -11.82 3.36
N ALA A 91 -1.03 -11.32 2.14
CA ALA A 91 -1.59 -12.03 0.99
C ALA A 91 -0.70 -13.21 0.56
N CYS A 92 0.62 -13.10 0.75
CA CYS A 92 1.59 -14.17 0.50
C CYS A 92 1.79 -15.12 1.69
N ASN A 93 0.93 -15.07 2.72
CA ASN A 93 1.05 -15.88 3.94
C ASN A 93 2.39 -15.74 4.70
N TYR A 94 3.06 -14.60 4.58
CA TYR A 94 4.27 -14.34 5.36
C TYR A 94 3.95 -13.97 6.82
N PRO A 95 4.84 -14.33 7.77
CA PRO A 95 4.71 -13.91 9.15
C PRO A 95 4.66 -12.38 9.32
N LYS A 96 3.99 -11.90 10.37
CA LYS A 96 3.90 -10.46 10.70
C LYS A 96 5.27 -9.77 10.84
N THR A 97 6.32 -10.54 11.17
CA THR A 97 7.70 -10.04 11.34
C THR A 97 8.48 -9.96 10.02
N GLN A 98 7.98 -10.54 8.93
CA GLN A 98 8.69 -10.61 7.65
C GLN A 98 8.99 -9.22 7.05
N PRO A 99 8.08 -8.23 7.05
CA PRO A 99 8.40 -6.90 6.54
C PRO A 99 9.59 -6.26 7.26
N ASN A 100 9.65 -6.39 8.60
CA ASN A 100 10.77 -5.86 9.38
C ASN A 100 12.09 -6.54 9.01
N LYS A 101 12.08 -7.87 8.82
CA LYS A 101 13.27 -8.62 8.38
C LYS A 101 13.75 -8.13 7.02
N VAL A 102 12.86 -7.98 6.05
CA VAL A 102 13.21 -7.48 4.71
C VAL A 102 13.80 -6.07 4.78
N LEU A 103 13.20 -5.17 5.57
CA LEU A 103 13.73 -3.82 5.76
C LEU A 103 15.12 -3.81 6.41
N SER A 104 15.38 -4.69 7.37
CA SER A 104 16.67 -4.77 8.06
C SER A 104 17.78 -5.39 7.21
N LEU A 105 17.45 -6.19 6.20
CA LEU A 105 18.43 -6.78 5.28
C LEU A 105 18.86 -5.83 4.15
N ASN A 106 18.16 -4.72 3.96
CA ASN A 106 18.42 -3.74 2.91
C ASN A 106 18.94 -2.43 3.53
N SER A 107 20.27 -2.27 3.53
CA SER A 107 20.95 -1.05 4.00
C SER A 107 20.36 0.19 3.31
N GLY A 108 20.07 1.25 4.09
CA GLY A 108 19.44 2.48 3.61
C GLY A 108 17.91 2.40 3.44
N LEU A 109 17.33 1.24 3.09
CA LEU A 109 15.88 1.12 2.91
C LEU A 109 15.10 1.34 4.21
N ARG A 110 15.67 0.91 5.34
CA ARG A 110 15.09 1.12 6.67
C ARG A 110 14.92 2.59 7.01
N GLU A 111 15.83 3.45 6.56
CA GLU A 111 15.81 4.89 6.86
C GLU A 111 14.74 5.63 6.06
N LEU A 112 14.43 5.12 4.87
CA LEU A 112 13.39 5.61 3.96
C LEU A 112 12.00 5.01 4.23
N SER A 113 11.92 4.05 5.16
CA SER A 113 10.69 3.33 5.49
C SER A 113 10.19 3.69 6.88
N PHE A 114 8.90 3.53 7.11
CA PHE A 114 8.24 3.89 8.35
C PHE A 114 7.46 2.71 8.92
N SER A 115 7.59 2.52 10.23
CA SER A 115 6.76 1.58 10.99
C SER A 115 5.74 2.40 11.78
N ILE A 116 4.51 2.44 11.27
CA ILE A 116 3.43 3.22 11.84
C ILE A 116 2.67 2.35 12.83
N THR A 117 2.68 2.76 14.10
CA THR A 117 2.01 2.10 15.23
C THR A 117 1.20 3.13 16.01
N GLY A 118 0.03 2.76 16.54
CA GLY A 118 -0.88 3.73 17.17
C GLY A 118 -1.67 4.56 16.14
N GLY A 119 -2.62 5.37 16.61
CA GLY A 119 -3.51 6.14 15.74
C GLY A 119 -4.46 5.26 14.91
N ALA A 120 -4.81 5.73 13.72
CA ALA A 120 -5.77 5.05 12.84
C ALA A 120 -5.33 3.63 12.46
N ILE A 121 -6.08 2.62 12.90
CA ILE A 121 -5.79 1.19 12.68
C ILE A 121 -5.56 0.88 11.19
N ALA A 122 -6.33 1.52 10.31
CA ALA A 122 -6.24 1.30 8.88
C ALA A 122 -4.88 1.73 8.28
N ALA A 123 -4.17 2.68 8.89
CA ALA A 123 -2.85 3.15 8.44
C ALA A 123 -1.67 2.44 9.12
N GLN A 124 -1.91 1.66 10.17
CA GLN A 124 -0.84 0.94 10.87
C GLN A 124 -0.18 -0.12 9.97
N GLY A 125 1.12 -0.30 10.17
CA GLY A 125 1.95 -1.24 9.41
C GLY A 125 3.25 -0.62 8.91
N TYR A 126 3.89 -1.32 7.97
CA TYR A 126 5.13 -0.88 7.34
C TYR A 126 4.83 -0.14 6.04
N TRP A 127 5.48 1.02 5.87
CA TRP A 127 5.40 1.89 4.72
C TRP A 127 6.79 2.02 4.11
N MET A 128 6.90 1.90 2.79
CA MET A 128 8.17 2.05 2.07
C MET A 128 7.96 2.76 0.74
N PRO A 129 9.03 3.31 0.12
CA PRO A 129 8.91 3.96 -1.19
C PRO A 129 8.33 3.03 -2.25
N TYR A 130 7.51 3.58 -3.15
CA TYR A 130 6.83 2.84 -4.22
C TYR A 130 7.78 1.96 -5.04
N GLY A 131 8.96 2.49 -5.40
CA GLY A 131 9.97 1.75 -6.16
C GLY A 131 10.38 0.43 -5.49
N CYS A 132 10.46 0.43 -4.16
CA CYS A 132 10.77 -0.76 -3.35
C CYS A 132 9.53 -1.64 -3.15
N ALA A 133 8.36 -1.04 -2.91
CA ALA A 133 7.11 -1.77 -2.74
C ALA A 133 6.73 -2.59 -3.98
N ARG A 134 7.06 -2.09 -5.18
CA ARG A 134 6.83 -2.81 -6.44
C ARG A 134 7.67 -4.09 -6.59
N ALA A 135 8.76 -4.22 -5.83
CA ALA A 135 9.63 -5.40 -5.85
C ALA A 135 9.21 -6.47 -4.82
N VAL A 136 8.15 -6.22 -4.05
CA VAL A 136 7.54 -7.16 -3.09
C VAL A 136 6.52 -8.04 -3.81
#